data_AF-A0A6L8BB48-F1
#
_entry.id   AF-A0A6L8BB48-F1
#
_cell.length_a   1.000
_cell.length_b   1.000
_cell.length_c   1.000
_cell.angle_alpha   90.00
_cell.angle_beta   90.00
_cell.angle_gamma   90.00
#
_symmetry.space_group_name_H-M   'P 1'
#
loop_
_entity.id
_entity.type
_entity.pdbx_description
1 polymer ?
#
loop_
_entity_poly.entity_id
_entity_poly.type
_entity_poly.pdbx_seq_one_letter_code
_entity_poly.pdbx_strand_id
1 'polypeptide(L)'
;MVEVLESEGRGAGSLLIPLLLFVTFMVRATVDFVSVYGLGWLGRSVVRDLRAEIFERYTELPVAYFERHSSGALVSKLTYNTEQVAEAISNAVVVAIRDSLTVVVLIGAMIWFSPLLTAMVAVAAPIVAGLVALMSRAFRRYGLRIQTSMGDATRVTEEALSGARIVKVFEGQKQQQQRFSEINEHNRRQFMKLVAPRAGGDALSQYTLT
;
A
#
# COMPACT_ATOMS: atom_id res chain seq x y z
N MET A 1 -0.06 44.74 6.80
CA MET A 1 0.31 44.08 8.09
C MET A 1 1.74 43.55 8.09
N VAL A 2 2.32 43.16 6.93
CA VAL A 2 3.75 42.82 6.79
C VAL A 2 4.67 44.05 6.90
N GLU A 3 4.23 45.22 6.41
CA GLU A 3 5.03 46.46 6.45
C GLU A 3 5.20 47.09 7.85
N VAL A 4 4.36 46.74 8.83
CA VAL A 4 4.47 47.27 10.20
C VAL A 4 5.56 46.55 11.01
N LEU A 5 6.03 45.38 10.56
CA LEU A 5 7.14 44.65 11.19
C LEU A 5 8.52 45.07 10.68
N GLU A 6 8.60 45.85 9.59
CA GLU A 6 9.88 46.27 9.00
C GLU A 6 10.48 47.55 9.61
N SER A 7 9.68 48.45 10.20
CA SER A 7 10.19 49.76 10.63
C SER A 7 10.72 49.82 12.08
N GLU A 8 10.26 48.95 13.00
CA GLU A 8 10.78 48.85 14.38
C GLU A 8 11.86 47.75 14.56
N GLY A 9 12.06 46.86 13.59
CA GLY A 9 12.79 45.60 13.74
C GLY A 9 14.26 45.57 13.29
N ARG A 10 14.90 46.70 12.98
CA ARG A 10 16.21 46.70 12.27
C ARG A 10 17.44 46.17 13.06
N GLY A 11 17.35 45.98 14.38
CA GLY A 11 18.44 45.40 15.19
C GLY A 11 18.09 44.10 15.92
N ALA A 12 16.88 44.01 16.47
CA ALA A 12 16.42 42.84 17.23
C ALA A 12 15.56 41.88 16.38
N GLY A 13 14.71 42.40 15.48
CA GLY A 13 13.85 41.59 14.62
C GLY A 13 14.62 40.75 13.58
N SER A 14 15.77 41.24 13.13
CA SER A 14 16.63 40.54 12.15
C SER A 14 17.34 39.30 12.72
N LEU A 15 17.59 39.24 14.03
CA LEU A 15 18.16 38.06 14.72
C LEU A 15 17.09 37.17 15.35
N LEU A 16 15.93 37.72 15.72
CA LEU A 16 14.81 36.96 16.28
C LEU A 16 14.18 36.00 15.27
N ILE A 17 14.04 36.39 14.00
CA ILE A 17 13.48 35.52 12.95
C ILE A 17 14.39 34.29 12.71
N PRO A 18 15.71 34.44 12.46
CA PRO A 18 16.63 33.30 12.36
C PRO A 18 16.64 32.42 13.62
N LEU A 19 16.58 33.02 14.81
CA LEU A 19 16.56 32.29 16.08
C LEU A 19 15.28 31.45 16.22
N LEU A 20 14.11 32.02 15.93
CA LEU A 20 12.83 31.31 15.95
C LEU A 20 12.79 30.18 14.93
N LEU A 21 13.34 30.39 13.73
CA LEU A 21 13.48 29.35 12.72
C LEU A 21 14.40 28.23 13.19
N PHE A 22 15.54 28.56 13.80
CA PHE A 22 16.47 27.59 14.34
C PHE A 22 15.84 26.75 15.46
N VAL A 23 15.15 27.39 16.41
CA VAL A 23 14.44 26.70 17.50
C VAL A 23 13.33 25.81 16.93
N THR A 24 12.54 26.30 15.98
CA THR A 24 11.48 25.52 15.33
C THR A 24 12.07 24.31 14.61
N PHE A 25 13.21 24.47 13.93
CA PHE A 25 13.90 23.37 13.25
C PHE A 25 14.45 22.33 14.24
N MET A 26 15.03 22.77 15.36
CA MET A 26 15.51 21.87 16.42
C MET A 26 14.38 21.10 17.10
N VAL A 27 13.26 21.78 17.41
CA VAL A 27 12.06 21.14 17.95
C VAL A 27 11.53 20.11 16.96
N ARG A 28 11.40 20.49 15.68
CA ARG A 28 10.93 19.57 14.63
C ARG A 28 11.83 18.36 14.48
N ALA A 29 13.16 18.56 14.43
CA ALA A 29 14.13 17.46 14.34
C ALA A 29 14.03 16.50 15.54
N THR A 30 13.84 17.05 16.75
CA THR A 30 13.68 16.25 17.97
C THR A 30 12.36 15.46 17.95
N VAL A 31 11.26 16.11 17.58
CA VAL A 31 9.94 15.46 17.48
C VAL A 31 9.95 14.37 16.40
N ASP A 32 10.56 14.63 15.25
CA ASP A 32 10.68 13.64 14.17
C ASP A 32 11.54 12.45 14.62
N PHE A 33 12.66 12.70 15.32
CA PHE A 33 13.49 11.63 15.87
C PHE A 33 12.73 10.76 16.87
N VAL A 34 12.06 11.38 17.85
CA VAL A 34 11.25 10.67 18.85
C VAL A 34 10.12 9.89 18.19
N SER A 35 9.48 10.47 17.17
CA SER A 35 8.41 9.81 16.44
C SER A 35 8.92 8.58 15.70
N VAL A 36 9.98 8.71 14.91
CA VAL A 36 10.55 7.57 14.14
C VAL A 36 11.06 6.47 15.07
N TYR A 37 11.80 6.84 16.12
CA TYR A 37 12.33 5.87 17.08
C TYR A 37 11.21 5.18 17.87
N GLY A 38 10.26 5.95 18.40
CA GLY A 38 9.14 5.45 19.19
C GLY A 38 8.24 4.52 18.39
N LEU A 39 7.91 4.89 17.15
CA LEU A 39 7.13 4.05 16.25
C LEU A 39 7.89 2.76 15.87
N GLY A 40 9.20 2.84 15.63
CA GLY A 40 10.02 1.66 15.37
C GLY A 40 10.14 0.73 16.59
N TRP A 41 10.20 1.29 17.80
CA TRP A 41 10.22 0.53 19.05
C TRP A 41 8.87 -0.16 19.32
N LEU A 42 7.76 0.55 19.12
CA LEU A 42 6.42 -0.02 19.22
C LEU A 42 6.22 -1.16 18.22
N GLY A 43 6.60 -0.95 16.95
CA GLY A 43 6.47 -1.99 15.94
C GLY A 43 7.29 -3.24 16.25
N ARG A 44 8.54 -3.07 16.71
CA ARG A 44 9.36 -4.23 17.15
C ARG A 44 8.80 -4.92 18.39
N SER A 45 8.13 -4.20 19.28
CA SER A 45 7.50 -4.78 20.47
C SER A 45 6.32 -5.68 20.10
N VAL A 46 5.47 -5.23 19.18
CA VAL A 46 4.36 -6.04 18.62
C VAL A 46 4.90 -7.30 17.95
N VAL A 47 5.97 -7.16 17.16
CA VAL A 47 6.63 -8.30 16.49
C VAL A 47 7.16 -9.33 17.49
N ARG A 48 7.80 -8.86 18.55
CA ARG A 48 8.30 -9.73 19.62
C ARG A 48 7.16 -10.53 20.25
N ASP A 49 6.06 -9.87 20.58
CA ASP A 49 4.93 -10.50 21.27
C ASP A 49 4.24 -11.52 20.36
N LEU A 50 4.04 -11.20 19.08
CA LEU A 50 3.46 -12.14 18.10
C LEU A 50 4.35 -13.37 17.89
N ARG A 51 5.67 -13.18 17.81
CA ARG A 51 6.63 -14.30 17.70
C ARG A 51 6.58 -15.22 18.92
N ALA A 52 6.46 -14.65 20.12
CA ALA A 52 6.35 -15.41 21.35
C ALA A 52 5.06 -16.28 21.36
N GLU A 53 3.92 -15.68 21.00
CA GLU A 53 2.64 -16.40 20.94
C GLU A 53 2.66 -17.53 19.91
N ILE A 54 3.23 -17.30 18.72
CA ILE A 54 3.33 -18.36 17.70
C ILE A 54 4.27 -19.48 18.14
N PHE A 55 5.38 -19.15 18.80
CA PHE A 55 6.30 -20.15 19.32
C PHE A 55 5.65 -21.03 20.41
N GLU A 56 4.92 -20.42 21.34
CA GLU A 56 4.13 -21.14 22.35
C GLU A 56 3.15 -22.12 21.70
N ARG A 57 2.38 -21.67 20.70
CA ARG A 57 1.47 -22.55 19.95
C ARG A 57 2.19 -23.68 19.21
N TYR A 58 3.38 -23.43 18.69
CA TYR A 58 4.17 -24.48 18.02
C TYR A 58 4.60 -25.55 19.01
N THR A 59 4.94 -25.20 20.24
CA THR A 59 5.34 -26.17 21.28
C THR A 59 4.19 -27.04 21.80
N GLU A 60 2.94 -26.60 21.67
CA GLU A 60 1.75 -27.38 22.06
C GLU A 60 1.25 -28.34 20.96
N LEU A 61 1.78 -28.26 19.74
CA LEU A 61 1.31 -29.06 18.62
C LEU A 61 1.70 -30.55 18.76
N PRO A 62 0.81 -31.49 18.36
CA PRO A 62 1.12 -32.92 18.40
C PRO A 62 2.21 -33.28 17.39
N VAL A 63 3.03 -34.29 17.72
CA VAL A 63 4.14 -34.78 16.87
C VAL A 63 3.69 -35.14 15.45
N ALA A 64 2.47 -35.67 15.30
CA ALA A 64 1.85 -35.97 14.00
C ALA A 64 1.73 -34.74 13.06
N TYR A 65 1.72 -33.53 13.60
CA TYR A 65 1.76 -32.30 12.79
C TYR A 65 3.13 -32.07 12.17
N PHE A 66 4.20 -32.34 12.93
CA PHE A 66 5.59 -32.22 12.48
C PHE A 66 6.00 -33.34 11.51
N GLU A 67 5.36 -34.50 11.59
CA GLU A 67 5.58 -35.59 10.62
C GLU A 67 4.94 -35.31 9.24
N ARG A 68 3.88 -34.50 9.21
CA ARG A 68 3.15 -34.14 7.97
C ARG A 68 3.73 -32.92 7.24
N HIS A 69 4.64 -32.18 7.86
CA HIS A 69 5.20 -30.95 7.32
C HIS A 69 6.73 -30.98 7.41
N SER A 70 7.43 -30.45 6.40
CA SER A 70 8.90 -30.44 6.46
C SER A 70 9.39 -29.51 7.58
N SER A 71 10.35 -29.98 8.37
CA SER A 71 10.96 -29.22 9.47
C SER A 71 11.53 -27.88 8.98
N GLY A 72 12.15 -27.85 7.80
CA GLY A 72 12.63 -26.62 7.15
C GLY A 72 11.51 -25.65 6.76
N ALA A 73 10.36 -26.13 6.28
CA ALA A 73 9.22 -25.26 5.98
C ALA A 73 8.60 -24.68 7.25
N LEU A 74 8.53 -25.45 8.34
CA LEU A 74 8.02 -24.99 9.64
C LEU A 74 8.94 -23.92 10.25
N VAL A 75 10.26 -24.12 10.20
CA VAL A 75 11.25 -23.13 10.66
C VAL A 75 11.16 -21.85 9.82
N SER A 76 11.10 -21.94 8.49
CA SER A 76 10.94 -20.78 7.61
C SER A 76 9.64 -20.02 7.87
N LYS A 77 8.54 -20.73 8.12
CA LYS A 77 7.25 -20.12 8.46
C LYS A 77 7.33 -19.33 9.77
N LEU A 78 8.03 -19.87 10.77
CA LEU A 78 8.20 -19.25 12.08
C LEU A 78 9.16 -18.05 12.04
N THR A 79 10.25 -18.11 11.28
CA THR A 79 11.28 -17.07 11.30
C THR A 79 11.01 -15.96 10.29
N TYR A 80 10.63 -16.31 9.06
CA TYR A 80 10.51 -15.35 7.95
C TYR A 80 9.08 -14.89 7.70
N ASN A 81 8.11 -15.81 7.65
CA ASN A 81 6.72 -15.43 7.37
C ASN A 81 6.10 -14.70 8.56
N THR A 82 6.35 -15.18 9.79
CA THR A 82 5.92 -14.46 10.99
C THR A 82 6.54 -13.07 11.04
N GLU A 83 7.82 -12.91 10.69
CA GLU A 83 8.44 -11.58 10.69
C GLU A 83 7.77 -10.62 9.72
N GLN A 84 7.60 -11.05 8.47
CA GLN A 84 6.98 -10.20 7.46
C GLN A 84 5.55 -9.81 7.83
N VAL A 85 4.77 -10.75 8.38
CA VAL A 85 3.40 -10.48 8.83
C VAL A 85 3.41 -9.53 10.02
N ALA A 86 4.27 -9.78 11.00
CA ALA A 86 4.39 -8.96 12.19
C ALA A 86 4.82 -7.52 11.87
N GLU A 87 5.82 -7.37 10.99
CA GLU A 87 6.31 -6.09 10.52
C GLU A 87 5.24 -5.35 9.69
N ALA A 88 4.54 -6.05 8.80
CA ALA A 88 3.47 -5.46 8.01
C ALA A 88 2.33 -4.93 8.90
N ILE A 89 1.88 -5.71 9.89
CA ILE A 89 0.85 -5.29 10.84
C ILE A 89 1.33 -4.10 11.67
N SER A 90 2.55 -4.20 12.20
CA SER A 90 3.15 -3.15 13.02
C SER A 90 3.25 -1.83 12.26
N ASN A 91 3.78 -1.87 11.04
CA ASN A 91 3.87 -0.71 10.17
C ASN A 91 2.49 -0.16 9.82
N ALA A 92 1.51 -1.01 9.51
CA ALA A 92 0.15 -0.58 9.22
C ALA A 92 -0.50 0.16 10.41
N VAL A 93 -0.36 -0.38 11.64
CA VAL A 93 -0.91 0.24 12.85
C VAL A 93 -0.20 1.56 13.16
N VAL A 94 1.13 1.57 13.11
CA VAL A 94 1.98 2.74 13.30
C VAL A 94 1.59 3.87 12.33
N VAL A 95 1.51 3.56 11.04
CA VAL A 95 1.15 4.51 9.99
C VAL A 95 -0.28 4.99 10.20
N ALA A 96 -1.23 4.09 10.47
CA ALA A 96 -2.62 4.47 10.69
C ALA A 96 -2.78 5.46 11.85
N ILE A 97 -2.11 5.23 12.99
CA ILE A 97 -2.16 6.14 14.14
C ILE A 97 -1.51 7.49 13.79
N ARG A 98 -0.30 7.46 13.23
CA ARG A 98 0.45 8.68 12.87
C ARG A 98 -0.29 9.54 11.86
N ASP A 99 -0.77 8.94 10.78
CA ASP A 99 -1.43 9.65 9.70
C ASP A 99 -2.80 10.16 10.15
N SER A 100 -3.55 9.39 10.94
CA SER A 100 -4.82 9.85 11.52
C SER A 100 -4.60 11.06 12.42
N LEU A 101 -3.60 11.03 13.31
CA LEU A 101 -3.28 12.17 14.17
C LEU A 101 -2.86 13.39 13.34
N THR A 102 -2.03 13.18 12.33
CA THR A 102 -1.57 14.25 11.42
C THR A 102 -2.75 14.88 10.69
N VAL A 103 -3.67 14.07 10.15
CA VAL A 103 -4.89 14.55 9.49
C VAL A 103 -5.75 15.37 10.44
N VAL A 104 -5.97 14.91 11.67
CA VAL A 104 -6.75 15.64 12.69
C VAL A 104 -6.11 16.99 13.01
N VAL A 105 -4.79 17.02 13.21
CA VAL A 105 -4.06 18.27 13.50
C VAL A 105 -4.12 19.24 12.33
N LEU A 106 -3.93 18.76 11.09
CA LEU A 106 -3.99 19.60 9.89
C LEU A 106 -5.39 20.16 9.65
N ILE A 107 -6.43 19.34 9.81
CA ILE A 107 -7.82 19.81 9.70
C ILE A 107 -8.11 20.84 10.80
N GLY A 108 -7.71 20.56 12.05
CA GLY A 108 -7.87 21.51 13.16
C GLY A 108 -7.19 22.85 12.90
N ALA A 109 -5.95 22.83 12.39
CA ALA A 109 -5.22 24.02 11.99
C ALA A 109 -5.92 24.75 10.83
N MET A 110 -6.42 24.04 9.81
CA MET A 110 -7.16 24.63 8.69
C MET A 110 -8.43 25.34 9.17
N ILE A 111 -9.20 24.74 10.08
CA ILE A 111 -10.41 25.35 10.65
C ILE A 111 -10.05 26.63 11.41
N TRP A 112 -8.93 26.62 12.15
CA TRP A 112 -8.45 27.79 12.90
C TRP A 112 -8.04 28.95 11.99
N PHE A 113 -7.35 28.69 10.89
CA PHE A 113 -6.91 29.74 9.97
C PHE A 113 -8.02 30.25 9.05
N SER A 114 -8.82 29.35 8.46
CA SER A 114 -9.91 29.73 7.56
C SER A 114 -11.02 28.67 7.52
N PRO A 115 -12.15 28.91 8.20
CA PRO A 115 -13.31 28.03 8.15
C PRO A 115 -13.89 27.89 6.72
N LEU A 116 -13.82 28.96 5.91
CA LEU A 116 -14.40 28.97 4.56
C LEU A 116 -13.64 28.04 3.59
N LEU A 117 -12.31 28.11 3.57
CA LEU A 117 -11.49 27.21 2.75
C LEU A 117 -11.66 25.76 3.19
N THR A 118 -11.77 25.53 4.50
CA THR A 118 -12.01 24.20 5.05
C THR A 118 -13.34 23.61 4.60
N ALA A 119 -14.41 24.41 4.59
CA ALA A 119 -15.72 23.95 4.11
C ALA A 119 -15.69 23.55 2.62
N MET A 120 -14.97 24.31 1.78
CA MET A 120 -14.80 23.96 0.36
C MET A 120 -14.06 22.63 0.18
N VAL A 121 -12.95 22.43 0.90
CA VAL A 121 -12.19 21.17 0.87
C VAL A 121 -13.01 20.03 1.44
N ALA A 122 -13.79 20.25 2.50
CA ALA A 122 -14.64 19.23 3.10
C ALA A 122 -15.73 18.72 2.15
N VAL A 123 -16.21 19.55 1.21
CA VAL A 123 -17.15 19.14 0.15
C VAL A 123 -16.42 18.50 -1.04
N ALA A 124 -15.26 19.02 -1.43
CA ALA A 124 -14.49 18.47 -2.55
C ALA A 124 -13.87 17.10 -2.23
N ALA A 125 -13.37 16.90 -1.01
CA ALA A 125 -12.71 15.69 -0.55
C ALA A 125 -13.53 14.40 -0.74
N PRO A 126 -14.81 14.30 -0.33
CA PRO A 126 -15.61 13.09 -0.55
C PRO A 126 -15.89 12.82 -2.03
N ILE A 127 -15.97 13.86 -2.87
CA ILE A 127 -16.15 13.70 -4.33
C ILE A 127 -14.90 13.04 -4.93
N VAL A 128 -13.72 13.57 -4.61
CA VAL A 128 -12.44 13.01 -5.06
C VAL A 128 -12.22 11.61 -4.49
N ALA A 129 -12.47 11.41 -3.19
CA ALA A 129 -12.34 10.11 -2.54
C ALA A 129 -13.30 9.07 -3.15
N GLY A 130 -14.53 9.47 -3.50
CA GLY A 130 -15.49 8.61 -4.19
C GLY A 130 -15.01 8.19 -5.57
N LEU A 131 -14.47 9.12 -6.35
CA LEU A 131 -13.90 8.83 -7.67
C LEU A 131 -12.71 7.86 -7.57
N VAL A 132 -11.76 8.14 -6.65
CA VAL A 132 -10.62 7.27 -6.39
C VAL A 132 -11.09 5.89 -5.93
N ALA A 133 -12.05 5.79 -5.02
CA ALA A 133 -12.56 4.51 -4.53
C ALA A 133 -13.22 3.66 -5.63
N LEU A 134 -13.94 4.29 -6.56
CA LEU A 134 -14.50 3.61 -7.74
C LEU A 134 -13.39 3.05 -8.64
N MET A 135 -12.35 3.85 -8.90
CA MET A 135 -11.19 3.42 -9.69
C MET A 135 -10.45 2.28 -8.99
N SER A 136 -10.13 2.40 -7.69
CA SER A 136 -9.44 1.37 -6.91
C SER A 136 -10.23 0.05 -6.88
N ARG A 137 -11.56 0.10 -6.79
CA ARG A 137 -12.42 -1.10 -6.88
C ARG A 137 -12.31 -1.75 -8.26
N ALA A 138 -12.31 -0.97 -9.34
CA ALA A 138 -12.12 -1.49 -10.69
C ALA A 138 -10.73 -2.13 -10.86
N PHE A 139 -9.66 -1.45 -10.45
CA PHE A 139 -8.30 -1.98 -10.49
C PHE A 139 -8.17 -3.30 -9.74
N ARG A 140 -8.69 -3.38 -8.51
CA ARG A 140 -8.65 -4.62 -7.72
C ARG A 140 -9.43 -5.75 -8.41
N ARG A 141 -10.65 -5.48 -8.89
CA ARG A 141 -11.51 -6.48 -9.51
C ARG A 141 -10.94 -7.03 -10.81
N TYR A 142 -10.48 -6.16 -11.71
CA TYR A 142 -9.95 -6.58 -13.00
C TYR A 142 -8.52 -7.10 -12.90
N GLY A 143 -7.70 -6.54 -12.01
CA GLY A 143 -6.35 -7.03 -11.74
C GLY A 143 -6.34 -8.49 -11.27
N LEU A 144 -7.24 -8.84 -10.33
CA LEU A 144 -7.41 -10.23 -9.90
C LEU A 144 -7.82 -11.14 -11.07
N ARG A 145 -8.76 -10.71 -11.92
CA ARG A 145 -9.20 -11.51 -13.08
C ARG A 145 -8.10 -11.71 -14.13
N ILE A 146 -7.29 -10.68 -14.37
CA ILE A 146 -6.13 -10.78 -15.26
C ILE A 146 -5.14 -11.78 -14.70
N GLN A 147 -4.86 -11.73 -13.39
CA GLN A 147 -3.94 -12.66 -12.72
C GLN A 147 -4.46 -14.11 -12.77
N THR A 148 -5.76 -14.33 -12.52
CA THR A 148 -6.38 -15.66 -12.67
C THR A 148 -6.27 -16.18 -14.09
N SER A 149 -6.61 -15.36 -15.09
CA SER A 149 -6.51 -15.73 -16.51
C SER A 149 -5.06 -16.03 -16.92
N MET A 150 -4.09 -15.32 -16.35
CA MET A 150 -2.67 -15.61 -16.61
C MET A 150 -2.24 -16.94 -15.98
N GLY A 151 -2.74 -17.27 -14.78
CA GLY A 151 -2.55 -18.60 -14.18
C GLY A 151 -3.15 -19.72 -15.02
N ASP A 152 -4.31 -19.49 -15.66
CA ASP A 152 -4.90 -20.45 -16.59
C ASP A 152 -4.06 -20.62 -17.86
N ALA A 153 -3.53 -19.54 -18.41
CA ALA A 153 -2.62 -19.59 -19.56
C ALA A 153 -1.37 -20.40 -19.23
N THR A 154 -0.73 -20.14 -18.09
CA THR A 154 0.44 -20.90 -17.60
C THR A 154 0.13 -22.38 -17.49
N ARG A 155 -1.01 -22.74 -16.88
CA ARG A 155 -1.41 -24.15 -16.71
C ARG A 155 -1.60 -24.87 -18.04
N VAL A 156 -2.29 -24.24 -19.00
CA VAL A 156 -2.47 -24.82 -20.34
C VAL A 156 -1.14 -24.99 -21.05
N THR A 157 -0.22 -24.03 -20.91
CA THR A 157 1.13 -24.15 -21.47
C THR A 157 1.92 -25.29 -20.81
N GLU A 158 1.89 -25.42 -19.49
CA GLU A 158 2.55 -26.52 -18.77
C GLU A 158 1.98 -27.89 -19.16
N GLU A 159 0.65 -28.03 -19.26
CA GLU A 159 -0.03 -29.25 -19.75
C GLU A 159 0.40 -29.59 -21.18
N ALA A 160 0.44 -28.59 -22.08
CA ALA A 160 0.82 -28.80 -23.47
C ALA A 160 2.30 -29.17 -23.64
N LEU A 161 3.19 -28.59 -22.83
CA LEU A 161 4.63 -28.87 -22.88
C LEU A 161 4.97 -30.23 -22.23
N SER A 162 4.44 -30.50 -21.04
CA SER A 162 4.65 -31.79 -20.35
C SER A 162 4.01 -32.96 -21.12
N GLY A 163 2.83 -32.74 -21.71
CA GLY A 163 2.10 -33.68 -22.53
C GLY A 163 2.44 -33.64 -24.02
N ALA A 164 3.52 -32.97 -24.44
CA ALA A 164 3.78 -32.67 -25.86
C ALA A 164 3.79 -33.91 -26.77
N ARG A 165 4.27 -35.06 -26.27
CA ARG A 165 4.21 -36.33 -27.01
C ARG A 165 2.77 -36.78 -27.24
N ILE A 166 1.92 -36.73 -26.20
CA ILE A 166 0.51 -37.12 -26.28
C ILE A 166 -0.23 -36.20 -27.24
N VAL A 167 -0.04 -34.88 -27.12
CA VAL A 167 -0.67 -33.89 -28.00
C VAL A 167 -0.31 -34.15 -29.48
N LYS A 168 0.95 -34.50 -29.78
CA LYS A 168 1.36 -34.82 -31.16
C LYS A 168 0.79 -36.13 -31.68
N VAL A 169 0.74 -37.18 -30.84
CA VAL A 169 0.23 -38.50 -31.23
C VAL A 169 -1.27 -38.47 -31.52
N PHE A 170 -2.03 -37.68 -30.78
CA PHE A 170 -3.47 -37.51 -30.98
C PHE A 170 -3.85 -36.33 -31.89
N GLU A 171 -2.86 -35.69 -32.54
CA GLU A 171 -3.07 -34.51 -33.40
C GLU A 171 -3.87 -33.37 -32.73
N GLY A 172 -3.73 -33.22 -31.41
CA GLY A 172 -4.50 -32.28 -30.58
C GLY A 172 -4.01 -30.83 -30.58
N GLN A 173 -3.06 -30.46 -31.43
CA GLN A 173 -2.42 -29.13 -31.43
C GLN A 173 -3.44 -28.01 -31.65
N LYS A 174 -4.38 -28.18 -32.59
CA LYS A 174 -5.42 -27.17 -32.89
C LYS A 174 -6.31 -26.91 -31.69
N GLN A 175 -6.67 -27.97 -30.95
CA GLN A 175 -7.51 -27.85 -29.75
C GLN A 175 -6.78 -27.07 -28.64
N GLN A 176 -5.50 -27.35 -28.40
CA GLN A 176 -4.70 -26.60 -27.43
C GLN A 176 -4.52 -25.13 -27.83
N GLN A 177 -4.30 -24.87 -29.13
CA GLN A 177 -4.19 -23.52 -29.65
C GLN A 177 -5.50 -22.73 -29.48
N GLN A 178 -6.65 -23.37 -29.73
CA GLN A 178 -7.96 -22.76 -29.53
C GLN A 178 -8.20 -22.44 -28.04
N ARG A 179 -7.92 -23.40 -27.15
CA ARG A 179 -8.03 -23.20 -25.69
C ARG A 179 -7.14 -22.04 -25.19
N PHE A 180 -5.90 -21.95 -25.67
CA PHE A 180 -5.01 -20.84 -25.32
C PHE A 180 -5.52 -19.50 -25.88
N SER A 181 -6.02 -19.49 -27.12
CA SER A 181 -6.58 -18.30 -27.76
C SER A 181 -7.78 -17.73 -26.98
N GLU A 182 -8.68 -18.60 -26.51
CA GLU A 182 -9.83 -18.22 -25.68
C GLU A 182 -9.39 -17.57 -24.36
N ILE A 183 -8.37 -18.13 -23.69
CA ILE A 183 -7.81 -17.56 -22.47
C ILE A 183 -7.18 -16.20 -22.75
N ASN A 184 -6.43 -16.07 -23.85
CA ASN A 184 -5.76 -14.82 -24.20
C ASN A 184 -6.76 -13.70 -24.56
N GLU A 185 -7.83 -14.04 -25.30
CA GLU A 185 -8.91 -13.10 -25.61
C GLU A 185 -9.69 -12.70 -24.35
N HIS A 186 -9.91 -13.64 -23.43
CA HIS A 186 -10.48 -13.32 -22.11
C HIS A 186 -9.58 -12.35 -21.35
N ASN A 187 -8.27 -12.61 -21.30
CA ASN A 187 -7.29 -11.75 -20.65
C ASN A 187 -7.32 -10.33 -21.21
N ARG A 188 -7.26 -10.22 -22.55
CA ARG A 188 -7.32 -8.94 -23.29
C ARG A 188 -8.58 -8.15 -22.93
N ARG A 189 -9.75 -8.82 -22.86
CA ARG A 189 -11.01 -8.18 -22.47
C ARG A 189 -10.99 -7.65 -21.04
N GLN A 190 -10.41 -8.38 -20.08
CA GLN A 190 -10.28 -7.88 -18.71
C GLN A 190 -9.26 -6.73 -18.62
N PHE A 191 -8.16 -6.82 -19.36
CA PHE A 191 -7.14 -5.77 -19.43
C PHE A 191 -7.73 -4.48 -19.99
N MET A 192 -8.53 -4.55 -21.06
CA MET A 192 -9.20 -3.38 -21.63
C MET A 192 -10.20 -2.75 -20.65
N LYS A 193 -10.92 -3.56 -19.86
CA LYS A 193 -11.82 -3.07 -18.78
C LYS A 193 -11.07 -2.39 -17.63
N LEU A 194 -9.81 -2.75 -17.41
CA LEU A 194 -8.93 -2.09 -16.42
C LEU A 194 -8.35 -0.78 -16.97
N VAL A 195 -8.03 -0.72 -18.26
CA VAL A 195 -7.46 0.47 -18.91
C VAL A 195 -8.51 1.57 -19.11
N ALA A 196 -9.77 1.23 -19.38
CA ALA A 196 -10.81 2.24 -19.63
C ALA A 196 -10.96 3.30 -18.50
N PRO A 197 -11.03 2.92 -17.20
CA PRO A 197 -10.99 3.90 -16.11
C PRO A 197 -9.70 4.72 -16.08
N ARG A 198 -8.55 4.10 -16.34
CA ARG A 198 -7.24 4.75 -16.32
C ARG A 198 -7.09 5.82 -17.41
N ALA A 199 -7.50 5.50 -18.63
CA ALA A 199 -7.48 6.44 -19.75
C ALA A 199 -8.37 7.67 -19.50
N GLY A 200 -9.52 7.48 -18.83
CA GLY A 200 -10.36 8.59 -18.40
C GLY A 200 -9.70 9.47 -17.34
N GLY A 201 -8.98 8.88 -16.38
CA GLY A 201 -8.26 9.61 -15.33
C GLY A 201 -7.04 10.37 -15.87
N ASP A 202 -6.24 9.74 -16.72
CA ASP A 202 -5.03 10.36 -17.30
C ASP A 202 -5.40 11.57 -18.18
N ALA A 203 -6.46 11.46 -18.99
CA ALA A 203 -6.95 12.58 -19.80
C ALA A 203 -7.37 13.78 -18.94
N LEU A 204 -8.12 13.55 -17.86
CA LEU A 204 -8.49 14.61 -16.90
C LEU A 204 -7.27 15.29 -16.28
N SER A 205 -6.24 14.52 -15.90
CA SER A 205 -5.03 15.08 -15.28
C SER A 205 -4.22 15.97 -16.23
N GLN A 206 -4.20 15.63 -17.52
CA GLN A 206 -3.44 16.34 -18.54
C GLN A 206 -4.08 17.71 -18.86
N TYR A 207 -5.42 17.77 -18.87
CA TYR A 207 -6.16 19.03 -19.05
C TYR A 207 -6.10 19.97 -17.84
N THR A 208 -5.85 19.47 -16.63
CA THR A 208 -5.67 20.33 -15.44
C THR A 208 -4.29 20.96 -15.32
N LEU A 209 -3.29 20.48 -16.09
CA LEU A 209 -1.90 20.95 -16.05
C LEU A 209 -1.49 21.82 -17.25
N THR A 210 -2.41 22.11 -18.18
CA THR A 210 -2.20 23.01 -19.34
C THR A 210 -3.11 24.22 -19.20
#